data_AF-A0A2L2YUS0-F1
#
_entry.id   AF-A0A2L2YUS0-F1
#
_cell.length_a   1.000
_cell.length_b   1.000
_cell.length_c   1.000
_cell.angle_alpha   90.00
_cell.angle_beta   90.00
_cell.angle_gamma   90.00
#
_symmetry.space_group_name_H-M   'P 1'
#
loop_
_entity.id
_entity.type
_entity.pdbx_description
1 polymer ?
#
loop_
_entity_poly.entity_id
_entity_poly.type
_entity_poly.pdbx_seq_one_letter_code
_entity_poly.pdbx_strand_id
1 'polypeptide(L)' 'IKSNNYLDIKSELLSTTLAEDLLIMFKNSHATDVDFHVDNQIIKAHRIVLEARSRVFQKMFNNNTSESIN' A
#
# COMPACT_ATOMS: atom_id res chain seq x y z
N ILE A 1 -23.20 3.63 -33.01
CA ILE A 1 -22.88 2.66 -31.95
C ILE A 1 -22.14 3.43 -30.86
N LYS A 2 -22.87 3.99 -29.88
CA LYS A 2 -22.22 4.59 -28.69
C LYS A 2 -21.89 3.42 -27.77
N SER A 3 -20.60 3.19 -27.48
CA SER A 3 -20.23 2.24 -26.44
C SER A 3 -20.80 2.76 -25.11
N ASN A 4 -21.47 1.87 -24.40
CA ASN A 4 -22.10 2.17 -23.12
C ASN A 4 -21.02 2.22 -22.03
N ASN A 5 -20.30 3.36 -21.92
CA ASN A 5 -19.33 3.63 -20.84
C ASN A 5 -19.88 3.33 -19.42
N TYR A 6 -21.21 3.35 -19.23
CA TYR A 6 -21.85 3.05 -17.96
C TYR A 6 -21.73 1.57 -17.53
N LEU A 7 -21.70 0.64 -18.49
CA LEU A 7 -21.54 -0.78 -18.21
C LEU A 7 -20.09 -1.12 -17.88
N ASP A 8 -19.13 -0.44 -18.52
CA ASP A 8 -17.69 -0.62 -18.28
C ASP A 8 -17.26 -0.06 -16.91
N ILE A 9 -17.80 1.09 -16.50
CA ILE A 9 -17.55 1.64 -15.14
C ILE A 9 -18.16 0.74 -14.06
N LYS A 10 -19.31 0.10 -14.34
CA LYS A 10 -19.93 -0.83 -13.39
C LYS A 10 -19.15 -2.12 -13.24
N SER A 11 -18.53 -2.65 -14.29
CA SER A 11 -17.71 -3.88 -14.19
C SER A 11 -16.43 -3.64 -13.41
N GLU A 12 -15.83 -2.45 -13.51
CA GLU A 12 -14.70 -2.03 -12.67
C GLU A 12 -15.12 -1.79 -11.21
N LEU A 13 -16.37 -1.38 -10.96
CA LEU A 13 -16.98 -1.33 -9.63
C LEU A 13 -17.41 -2.71 -9.09
N LEU A 14 -17.45 -3.74 -9.92
CA LEU A 14 -17.93 -5.08 -9.55
C LEU A 14 -16.80 -5.89 -8.88
N SER A 15 -16.58 -5.48 -7.63
CA SER A 15 -16.05 -6.19 -6.45
C SER A 15 -14.64 -6.76 -6.53
N THR A 16 -13.66 -5.88 -6.33
CA THR A 16 -12.50 -6.23 -5.52
C THR A 16 -12.88 -6.18 -4.03
N THR A 17 -12.24 -7.00 -3.23
CA THR A 17 -12.25 -6.85 -1.77
C THR A 17 -11.25 -5.77 -1.36
N LEU A 18 -11.46 -5.15 -0.20
CA LEU A 18 -10.47 -4.22 0.37
C LEU A 18 -9.05 -4.82 0.42
N ALA A 19 -8.94 -6.14 0.66
CA ALA A 19 -7.64 -6.82 0.67
C ALA A 19 -7.00 -6.86 -0.72
N GLU A 20 -7.78 -7.06 -1.78
CA GLU A 20 -7.30 -7.03 -3.16
C GLU A 20 -6.89 -5.62 -3.58
N ASP A 21 -7.66 -4.59 -3.21
CA ASP A 21 -7.32 -3.19 -3.48
C ASP A 21 -5.98 -2.80 -2.83
N LEU A 22 -5.82 -3.13 -1.55
CA LEU A 22 -4.57 -2.87 -0.83
C LEU A 22 -3.39 -3.65 -1.43
N LEU A 23 -3.62 -4.88 -1.91
CA LEU A 23 -2.59 -5.67 -2.60
C LEU A 23 -2.19 -5.04 -3.94
N ILE A 24 -3.16 -4.56 -4.72
CA ILE A 24 -2.91 -3.86 -5.99
C ILE A 24 -2.13 -2.57 -5.72
N MET A 25 -2.53 -1.79 -4.71
CA MET A 25 -1.81 -0.58 -4.30
C MET A 25 -0.36 -0.89 -3.91
N PHE A 26 -0.11 -1.96 -3.15
CA PHE A 26 1.22 -2.39 -2.77
C PHE A 26 2.06 -2.79 -4.00
N LYS A 27 1.53 -3.65 -4.88
CA LYS A 27 2.25 -4.11 -6.09
C LYS A 27 2.61 -2.96 -7.03
N ASN A 28 1.73 -1.97 -7.16
CA ASN A 28 1.94 -0.82 -8.04
C ASN A 28 2.72 0.31 -7.36
N SER A 29 3.15 0.15 -6.10
CA SER A 29 3.77 1.20 -5.29
C SER A 29 2.96 2.50 -5.20
N HIS A 30 1.63 2.41 -5.37
CA HIS A 30 0.75 3.56 -5.38
C HIS A 30 0.51 4.09 -3.97
N ALA A 31 0.68 5.40 -3.77
CA ALA A 31 0.50 6.09 -2.48
C ALA A 31 1.31 5.48 -1.32
N THR A 32 2.50 4.94 -1.62
CA THR A 32 3.44 4.44 -0.61
C THR A 32 4.14 5.59 0.10
N ASP A 33 4.38 5.44 1.40
CA ASP A 33 4.92 6.48 2.30
C ASP A 33 6.09 5.98 3.17
N VAL A 34 6.56 4.76 2.92
CA VAL A 34 7.76 4.18 3.54
C VAL A 34 8.50 3.28 2.57
N ASP A 35 9.83 3.35 2.60
CA ASP A 35 10.73 2.50 1.84
C ASP A 35 11.53 1.60 2.80
N PHE A 36 11.56 0.29 2.52
CA PHE A 36 12.42 -0.67 3.21
C PHE A 36 13.59 -1.06 2.32
N HIS A 37 14.81 -0.78 2.78
CA HIS A 37 16.03 -1.21 2.13
C HIS A 37 16.40 -2.60 2.65
N VAL A 38 16.26 -3.63 1.80
CA VAL A 38 16.58 -5.02 2.13
C VAL A 38 17.62 -5.50 1.12
N ASP A 39 18.87 -5.58 1.57
CA ASP A 39 20.03 -5.83 0.73
C ASP A 39 20.08 -4.88 -0.48
N ASN A 40 20.01 -5.41 -1.70
CA ASN A 40 20.04 -4.66 -2.96
C ASN A 40 18.65 -4.28 -3.47
N GLN A 41 17.61 -4.39 -2.65
CA GLN A 41 16.22 -4.13 -3.03
C GLN A 41 15.59 -3.05 -2.17
N ILE A 42 14.69 -2.28 -2.79
CA ILE A 42 13.84 -1.30 -2.10
C ILE A 42 12.40 -1.77 -2.21
N ILE A 43 11.75 -1.96 -1.07
CA ILE A 43 10.34 -2.34 -0.98
C ILE A 43 9.55 -1.11 -0.53
N LYS A 44 8.69 -0.58 -1.40
CA LYS A 44 7.80 0.54 -1.10
C LYS A 44 6.50 0.01 -0.48
N ALA A 45 6.06 0.61 0.63
CA ALA A 45 4.89 0.13 1.37
C ALA A 45 4.06 1.27 2.01
N HIS A 46 3.01 0.89 2.73
CA HIS A 46 2.08 1.81 3.40
C HIS A 46 2.19 1.69 4.92
N ARG A 47 2.62 2.75 5.60
CA ARG A 47 2.76 2.79 7.07
C ARG A 47 1.45 2.40 7.75
N ILE A 48 0.34 3.01 7.36
CA ILE A 48 -0.97 2.78 7.97
C ILE A 48 -1.39 1.30 7.95
N VAL A 49 -1.10 0.58 6.87
CA VAL A 49 -1.39 -0.86 6.76
C VAL A 49 -0.46 -1.63 7.68
N LEU A 50 0.83 -1.32 7.70
CA LEU A 50 1.81 -2.00 8.55
C LEU A 50 1.54 -1.78 10.05
N GLU A 51 1.21 -0.56 10.47
CA GLU A 51 0.84 -0.21 11.86
C GLU A 51 -0.39 -0.97 12.31
N ALA A 52 -1.42 -1.05 11.47
CA ALA A 52 -2.66 -1.77 11.78
C ALA A 52 -2.45 -3.29 11.91
N ARG A 53 -1.42 -3.84 11.26
CA ARG A 53 -1.19 -5.29 11.15
C ARG A 53 0.00 -5.80 11.99
N SER A 54 0.83 -4.91 12.52
CA SER A 54 2.01 -5.27 13.32
C SER A 54 2.26 -4.25 14.43
N ARG A 55 2.24 -4.72 15.69
CA ARG A 55 2.62 -3.90 16.84
C ARG A 55 4.07 -3.42 16.78
N VAL A 56 4.95 -4.13 16.08
CA VAL A 56 6.34 -3.70 15.87
C VAL A 56 6.36 -2.45 15.01
N PHE A 57 5.69 -2.48 13.84
CA PHE A 57 5.61 -1.32 12.96
C PHE A 57 4.84 -0.17 13.59
N GLN A 58 3.75 -0.45 14.32
CA GLN A 58 3.04 0.56 15.09
C GLN A 58 3.96 1.32 16.05
N LYS A 59 4.80 0.61 16.81
CA LYS A 59 5.75 1.27 17.73
C LYS A 59 6.87 1.97 16.97
N MET A 60 7.41 1.34 15.92
CA MET A 60 8.50 1.87 15.11
C MET A 60 8.14 3.20 14.43
N PHE A 61 6.90 3.36 13.96
CA PHE A 61 6.45 4.57 13.27
C PHE A 61 5.86 5.64 14.18
N ASN A 62 5.30 5.25 15.33
CA ASN A 62 4.83 6.20 16.35
C ASN A 62 5.98 6.79 17.17
N ASN A 63 7.07 6.04 17.33
CA ASN A 63 8.29 6.57 17.93
C ASN A 63 9.07 7.26 16.81
N ASN A 64 9.56 8.47 17.04
CA ASN A 64 10.49 9.18 16.14
C ASN A 64 11.86 8.47 16.14
N THR A 65 11.89 7.19 15.80
CA THR A 65 13.10 6.37 15.72
C THR A 65 13.86 6.77 14.47
N SER A 66 14.54 7.92 14.57
CA SER A 66 15.73 8.19 13.78
C SER A 66 16.78 7.16 14.19
N GLU A 67 16.76 5.98 13.56
CA GLU A 67 17.99 5.21 13.43
C GLU A 67 18.92 6.03 12.53
N SER A 68 19.74 6.85 13.17
CA SER A 68 20.88 7.49 12.54
C SER A 68 21.82 6.40 12.06
N ILE A 69 22.08 6.36 10.75
CA ILE A 69 23.16 5.58 10.16
C ILE A 69 24.46 6.07 10.80
N ASN A 70 25.12 5.19 11.55
CA ASN A 70 26.53 5.33 11.95
C ASN A 70 27.42 4.82 10.81
#